data_AF-A0A0N4XB64-F1
#
_entry.id   AF-A0A0N4XB64-F1
#
_cell.length_a   1.000
_cell.length_b   1.000
_cell.length_c   1.000
_cell.angle_alpha   90.00
_cell.angle_beta   90.00
_cell.angle_gamma   90.00
#
_symmetry.space_group_name_H-M   'P 1'
#
loop_
_entity.id
_entity.type
_entity.pdbx_description
1 polymer ?
#
loop_
_entity_poly.entity_id
_entity_poly.type
_entity_poly.pdbx_seq_one_letter_code
_entity_poly.pdbx_strand_id
1 'polypeptide(L)'
;MATRSSQHQHASSEGMQLLLSYLLLVVGVDACMKMIPDEMPPDHVCDTCSSATQLTCPSGFIDCDFTLLKRSTNGALCSVHLCSDGDLLADDGSGPIVVQGGKLVCNRNGAWKSPSGRTFGSLRMKATCGFRCDECANALTNNGMTCPMARVCRPVTEQCKKAVCVDGVMKANPGNVAVQSLSCNAMAQWTDSLGETFTAAQCEAGCTCPALPISVAPFPPAHGNSLGTDANGCSILETKCFPNERYRLVTSKGIITLESPAGRTQQMTCVDGTWRTTINGEEVVVHEQACYADYGCLFCPAIIEGPRVVAKIRYHPTTWCKHYVLSGCGRGYRVGTNLISNVLTCDMQLRWTSGGYIGPVAEPITVDCRLQ
;
A
#
# COMPACT_ATOMS: atom_id res chain seq x y z
N MET A 1 -25.40 8.53 -73.78
CA MET A 1 -24.03 9.02 -74.00
C MET A 1 -23.15 8.35 -72.95
N ALA A 2 -22.60 7.18 -73.26
CA ALA A 2 -21.31 6.98 -73.93
C ALA A 2 -20.19 6.83 -72.88
N THR A 3 -19.80 5.58 -72.55
CA THR A 3 -18.49 4.92 -72.87
C THR A 3 -17.37 5.33 -71.91
N ARG A 4 -16.54 4.48 -71.28
CA ARG A 4 -15.78 3.24 -71.59
C ARG A 4 -15.32 2.65 -70.23
N SER A 5 -15.28 1.35 -69.93
CA SER A 5 -14.60 0.19 -70.53
C SER A 5 -13.05 0.19 -70.46
N SER A 6 -12.50 -0.75 -69.67
CA SER A 6 -11.29 -1.59 -69.87
C SER A 6 -10.80 -2.07 -68.48
N GLN A 7 -10.87 -3.32 -68.01
CA GLN A 7 -10.54 -4.65 -68.55
C GLN A 7 -9.03 -4.99 -68.57
N HIS A 8 -8.73 -6.23 -68.11
CA HIS A 8 -7.50 -7.07 -68.24
C HIS A 8 -6.34 -6.83 -67.24
N GLN A 9 -5.59 -7.81 -66.68
CA GLN A 9 -5.31 -9.26 -66.86
C GLN A 9 -4.86 -9.84 -65.49
N HIS A 10 -5.15 -11.07 -65.03
CA HIS A 10 -4.69 -12.43 -65.42
C HIS A 10 -3.16 -12.73 -65.31
N ALA A 11 -2.77 -13.51 -64.28
CA ALA A 11 -1.68 -14.51 -64.22
C ALA A 11 -1.81 -15.20 -62.84
N SER A 12 -2.25 -16.46 -62.66
CA SER A 12 -1.72 -17.78 -63.07
C SER A 12 -0.25 -18.01 -62.76
N SER A 13 0.01 -18.87 -61.77
CA SER A 13 1.17 -19.78 -61.75
C SER A 13 0.84 -20.97 -60.84
N GLU A 14 0.36 -22.04 -61.47
CA GLU A 14 0.49 -23.40 -60.99
C GLU A 14 1.99 -23.79 -60.88
N GLY A 15 2.29 -24.80 -60.07
CA GLY A 15 3.44 -25.67 -60.30
C GLY A 15 4.46 -25.79 -59.16
N MET A 16 4.30 -26.80 -58.30
CA MET A 16 5.37 -27.79 -58.08
C MET A 16 4.82 -29.06 -57.44
N GLN A 17 4.45 -29.99 -58.32
CA GLN A 17 4.21 -31.40 -58.03
C GLN A 17 5.45 -32.17 -58.51
N LEU A 18 5.84 -33.20 -57.75
CA LEU A 18 6.89 -34.19 -58.02
C LEU A 18 8.37 -33.76 -57.91
N LEU A 19 8.98 -34.19 -56.80
CA LEU A 19 10.21 -34.98 -56.87
C LEU A 19 10.09 -36.14 -55.87
N LEU A 20 9.67 -37.28 -56.42
CA LEU A 20 9.74 -38.60 -55.82
C LEU A 20 11.20 -39.08 -55.88
N SER A 21 11.66 -39.70 -54.80
CA SER A 21 12.55 -40.87 -54.82
C SER A 21 14.04 -40.66 -55.10
N TYR A 22 14.84 -41.50 -54.41
CA TYR A 22 16.32 -41.58 -54.34
C TYR A 22 16.92 -40.63 -53.29
N LEU A 23 17.61 -41.05 -52.23
CA LEU A 23 18.22 -42.34 -51.95
C LEU A 23 18.67 -42.39 -50.46
N LEU A 24 18.31 -43.48 -49.77
CA LEU A 24 19.10 -44.24 -48.78
C LEU A 24 19.79 -43.55 -47.58
N LEU A 25 19.42 -44.07 -46.39
CA LEU A 25 20.28 -44.36 -45.23
C LEU A 25 20.84 -43.18 -44.42
N VAL A 26 19.99 -42.60 -43.56
CA VAL A 26 20.41 -42.27 -42.19
C VAL A 26 19.35 -42.79 -41.25
N VAL A 27 19.34 -44.12 -41.06
CA VAL A 27 18.87 -44.68 -39.80
C VAL A 27 19.88 -44.17 -38.78
N GLY A 28 19.48 -43.15 -38.02
CA GLY A 28 20.24 -42.70 -36.86
C GLY A 28 20.41 -43.90 -35.96
N VAL A 29 21.59 -44.51 -36.02
CA VAL A 29 22.07 -45.40 -34.98
C VAL A 29 22.03 -44.59 -33.70
N ASP A 30 21.11 -44.94 -32.82
CA ASP A 30 21.31 -44.75 -31.40
C ASP A 30 22.72 -45.24 -31.11
N ALA A 31 23.63 -44.30 -30.90
CA ALA A 31 24.94 -44.57 -30.37
C ALA A 31 24.75 -45.01 -28.91
N CYS A 32 24.27 -46.24 -28.73
CA CYS A 32 24.53 -47.02 -27.55
C CYS A 32 26.06 -47.13 -27.47
N MET A 33 26.68 -46.30 -26.66
CA MET A 33 28.04 -46.54 -26.19
C MET A 33 28.05 -47.94 -25.59
N LYS A 34 28.61 -48.89 -26.34
CA LYS A 34 28.90 -50.23 -25.87
C LYS A 34 30.01 -50.08 -24.83
N MET A 35 29.62 -50.05 -23.56
CA MET A 35 30.56 -50.17 -22.46
C MET A 35 31.30 -51.50 -22.59
N ILE A 36 32.62 -51.42 -22.50
CA ILE A 36 33.54 -52.55 -22.49
C ILE A 36 33.23 -53.36 -21.22
N PRO A 37 32.94 -54.68 -21.32
CA PRO A 37 32.69 -55.50 -20.15
C PRO A 37 34.01 -56.04 -19.64
N ASP A 38 34.73 -55.22 -18.89
CA ASP A 38 35.66 -55.72 -17.87
C ASP A 38 35.97 -54.61 -16.86
N GLU A 39 35.80 -54.96 -15.58
CA GLU A 39 36.00 -54.15 -14.37
C GLU A 39 34.93 -53.08 -14.04
N MET A 40 33.71 -53.54 -13.74
CA MET A 40 32.85 -52.82 -12.79
C MET A 40 32.67 -53.71 -11.55
N PRO A 41 33.11 -53.28 -10.35
CA PRO A 41 32.99 -54.09 -9.16
C PRO A 41 31.51 -54.33 -8.85
N PRO A 42 31.10 -55.58 -8.58
CA PRO A 42 29.73 -55.89 -8.20
C PRO A 42 29.60 -55.49 -6.73
N ASP A 43 29.03 -54.32 -6.44
CA ASP A 43 28.40 -53.99 -5.15
C ASP A 43 27.88 -52.54 -5.12
N HIS A 44 27.26 -52.03 -6.18
CA HIS A 44 26.55 -50.74 -6.12
C HIS A 44 25.20 -50.88 -5.38
N VAL A 45 25.23 -51.36 -4.14
CA VAL A 45 24.12 -51.29 -3.21
C VAL A 45 24.10 -49.88 -2.64
N CYS A 46 23.31 -49.01 -3.24
CA CYS A 46 22.76 -47.88 -2.50
C CYS A 46 21.68 -48.44 -1.57
N ASP A 47 21.70 -48.04 -0.30
CA ASP A 47 20.67 -48.44 0.65
C ASP A 47 19.36 -47.66 0.43
N THR A 48 18.27 -48.20 0.97
CA THR A 48 17.00 -47.48 1.05
C THR A 48 17.03 -46.49 2.20
N CYS A 49 17.27 -45.22 1.90
CA CYS A 49 17.13 -44.15 2.89
C CYS A 49 15.68 -44.05 3.40
N SER A 50 15.53 -43.53 4.61
CA SER A 50 14.24 -43.08 5.15
C SER A 50 13.59 -42.03 4.23
N SER A 51 12.27 -42.05 4.12
CA SER A 51 11.52 -40.99 3.42
C SER A 51 11.80 -39.62 4.03
N ALA A 52 11.73 -38.58 3.19
CA ALA A 52 11.76 -37.20 3.65
C ALA A 52 10.64 -36.90 4.64
N THR A 53 10.87 -35.95 5.53
CA THR A 53 9.84 -35.30 6.36
C THR A 53 9.58 -33.89 5.84
N GLN A 54 8.36 -33.37 6.07
CA GLN A 54 7.98 -32.05 5.56
C GLN A 54 8.84 -30.94 6.18
N LEU A 55 9.43 -30.12 5.31
CA LEU A 55 10.14 -28.91 5.68
C LEU A 55 9.16 -27.73 5.81
N THR A 56 9.33 -26.90 6.85
CA THR A 56 8.59 -25.64 6.98
C THR A 56 9.02 -24.66 5.90
N CYS A 57 8.06 -23.98 5.28
CA CYS A 57 8.34 -23.09 4.16
C CYS A 57 9.17 -21.86 4.56
N PRO A 58 10.37 -21.64 3.98
CA PRO A 58 11.22 -20.50 4.31
C PRO A 58 10.68 -19.15 3.78
N SER A 59 11.06 -18.06 4.43
CA SER A 59 10.79 -16.69 3.98
C SER A 59 11.56 -16.38 2.70
N GLY A 60 10.87 -16.38 1.57
CA GLY A 60 11.47 -16.32 0.22
C GLY A 60 10.77 -17.25 -0.76
N PHE A 61 9.97 -18.18 -0.23
CA PHE A 61 9.15 -19.10 -0.99
C PHE A 61 7.68 -18.84 -0.72
N ILE A 62 6.89 -18.95 -1.79
CA ILE A 62 5.49 -18.52 -1.84
C ILE A 62 4.62 -19.54 -1.12
N ASP A 63 4.78 -20.79 -1.53
CA ASP A 63 4.11 -21.96 -1.01
C ASP A 63 5.08 -23.12 -1.02
N CYS A 64 4.90 -24.03 -0.07
CA CYS A 64 5.69 -25.25 0.00
C CYS A 64 4.76 -26.45 0.09
N ASP A 65 4.74 -27.23 -0.98
CA ASP A 65 3.89 -28.39 -1.09
C ASP A 65 4.74 -29.67 -1.06
N PHE A 66 4.56 -30.43 0.02
CA PHE A 66 5.23 -31.71 0.21
C PHE A 66 4.65 -32.80 -0.71
N THR A 67 3.41 -32.65 -1.19
CA THR A 67 2.76 -33.62 -2.09
C THR A 67 3.39 -33.62 -3.49
N LEU A 68 4.05 -32.53 -3.87
CA LEU A 68 4.84 -32.41 -5.10
C LEU A 68 6.21 -33.10 -4.99
N LEU A 69 6.65 -33.44 -3.78
CA LEU A 69 7.90 -34.17 -3.60
C LEU A 69 7.71 -35.63 -4.00
N LYS A 70 8.32 -36.03 -5.12
CA LYS A 70 8.26 -37.41 -5.61
C LYS A 70 9.48 -38.17 -5.15
N ARG A 71 9.24 -39.43 -4.80
CA ARG A 71 10.28 -40.42 -4.54
C ARG A 71 10.35 -41.38 -5.72
N SER A 72 11.55 -41.60 -6.24
CA SER A 72 11.81 -42.57 -7.31
C SER A 72 13.11 -43.32 -7.03
N THR A 73 13.53 -44.17 -7.97
CA THR A 73 14.78 -44.92 -7.93
C THR A 73 15.56 -44.65 -9.22
N ASN A 74 16.88 -44.45 -9.11
CA ASN A 74 17.73 -44.27 -10.29
C ASN A 74 18.21 -45.63 -10.87
N GLY A 75 18.98 -45.59 -11.97
CA GLY A 75 19.53 -46.79 -12.61
C GLY A 75 20.52 -47.60 -11.74
N ALA A 76 21.03 -47.00 -10.66
CA ALA A 76 21.84 -47.67 -9.65
C ALA A 76 21.01 -48.12 -8.43
N LEU A 77 19.68 -48.16 -8.56
CA LEU A 77 18.71 -48.54 -7.52
C LEU A 77 18.77 -47.67 -6.25
N CYS A 78 19.39 -46.49 -6.30
CA CYS A 78 19.41 -45.54 -5.19
C CYS A 78 18.07 -44.80 -5.12
N SER A 79 17.53 -44.61 -3.91
CA SER A 79 16.37 -43.73 -3.70
C SER A 79 16.69 -42.29 -4.09
N VAL A 80 15.78 -41.65 -4.82
CA VAL A 80 15.89 -40.27 -5.27
C VAL A 80 14.67 -39.49 -4.83
N HIS A 81 14.89 -38.25 -4.39
CA HIS A 81 13.84 -37.26 -4.20
C HIS A 81 14.00 -36.14 -5.23
N LEU A 82 12.89 -35.77 -5.86
CA LEU A 82 12.79 -34.69 -6.83
C LEU A 82 11.41 -34.04 -6.72
N CYS A 83 11.32 -32.79 -7.11
CA CYS A 83 10.04 -32.10 -7.20
C CYS A 83 9.40 -32.36 -8.55
N SER A 84 8.11 -32.73 -8.56
CA SER A 84 7.34 -32.78 -9.81
C SER A 84 7.09 -31.38 -10.37
N ASP A 85 7.10 -30.38 -9.49
CA ASP A 85 7.05 -28.96 -9.84
C ASP A 85 7.70 -28.12 -8.73
N GLY A 86 8.29 -26.98 -9.10
CA GLY A 86 9.01 -26.07 -8.21
C GLY A 86 10.43 -26.48 -7.82
N ASP A 87 11.06 -25.66 -6.99
CA ASP A 87 12.39 -25.91 -6.47
C ASP A 87 12.37 -26.94 -5.34
N LEU A 88 13.33 -27.87 -5.39
CA LEU A 88 13.58 -28.78 -4.29
C LEU A 88 14.29 -28.04 -3.16
N LEU A 89 13.61 -27.88 -2.03
CA LEU A 89 14.16 -27.31 -0.80
C LEU A 89 14.51 -28.41 0.17
N ALA A 90 15.68 -28.30 0.80
CA ALA A 90 16.08 -29.21 1.87
C ALA A 90 16.87 -28.49 2.96
N ASP A 91 16.78 -29.00 4.17
CA ASP A 91 17.53 -28.52 5.33
C ASP A 91 18.84 -29.27 5.44
N ASP A 92 19.96 -28.55 5.44
CA ASP A 92 21.30 -29.11 5.61
C ASP A 92 21.84 -28.98 7.04
N GLY A 93 21.00 -28.53 7.98
CA GLY A 93 21.36 -28.24 9.36
C GLY A 93 21.66 -26.76 9.62
N SER A 94 21.88 -25.95 8.57
CA SER A 94 21.98 -24.49 8.67
C SER A 94 20.65 -23.78 8.37
N GLY A 95 19.65 -24.53 7.91
CA GLY A 95 18.34 -24.04 7.52
C GLY A 95 17.95 -24.47 6.10
N PRO A 96 16.73 -24.10 5.66
CA PRO A 96 16.23 -24.41 4.32
C PRO A 96 17.07 -23.77 3.22
N ILE A 97 17.49 -24.55 2.23
CA ILE A 97 18.18 -24.06 1.03
C ILE A 97 17.65 -24.75 -0.23
N VAL A 98 17.83 -24.10 -1.38
CA VAL A 98 17.57 -24.70 -2.70
C VAL A 98 18.63 -25.76 -3.01
N VAL A 99 18.19 -26.95 -3.37
CA VAL A 99 19.06 -28.04 -3.81
C VAL A 99 19.43 -27.83 -5.27
N GLN A 100 20.67 -27.41 -5.51
CA GLN A 100 21.19 -27.26 -6.87
C GLN A 100 21.08 -28.57 -7.66
N GLY A 101 20.52 -28.49 -8.86
CA GLY A 101 20.24 -29.65 -9.73
C GLY A 101 18.93 -30.38 -9.41
N GLY A 102 18.12 -29.87 -8.48
CA GLY A 102 16.71 -30.27 -8.29
C GLY A 102 16.48 -31.71 -7.83
N LYS A 103 17.53 -32.40 -7.37
CA LYS A 103 17.44 -33.80 -6.96
C LYS A 103 18.32 -34.11 -5.75
N LEU A 104 17.85 -34.99 -4.89
CA LEU A 104 18.62 -35.58 -3.81
C LEU A 104 18.72 -37.08 -4.02
N VAL A 105 19.93 -37.63 -3.91
CA VAL A 105 20.22 -39.05 -4.08
C VAL A 105 20.71 -39.61 -2.76
N CYS A 106 20.08 -40.70 -2.32
CA CYS A 106 20.53 -41.47 -1.17
C CYS A 106 21.84 -42.19 -1.50
N ASN A 107 22.87 -42.01 -0.68
CA ASN A 107 24.13 -42.74 -0.83
C ASN A 107 24.17 -44.01 0.06
N ARG A 108 25.24 -44.81 -0.07
CA ARG A 108 25.46 -46.04 0.71
C ARG A 108 25.49 -45.81 2.23
N ASN A 109 25.83 -44.62 2.70
CA ASN A 109 25.90 -44.33 4.14
C ASN A 109 24.56 -43.83 4.70
N GLY A 110 23.46 -43.95 3.94
CA GLY A 110 22.15 -43.42 4.29
C GLY A 110 22.03 -41.90 4.16
N ALA A 111 23.05 -41.21 3.64
CA ALA A 111 23.05 -39.76 3.52
C ALA A 111 22.44 -39.28 2.20
N TRP A 112 21.52 -38.32 2.30
CA TRP A 112 20.95 -37.64 1.15
C TRP A 112 21.93 -36.60 0.62
N LYS A 113 22.29 -36.69 -0.66
CA LYS A 113 23.22 -35.77 -1.31
C LYS A 113 22.68 -35.12 -2.58
N SER A 114 23.06 -33.87 -2.81
CA SER A 114 22.87 -33.20 -4.10
C SER A 114 23.84 -33.75 -5.15
N PRO A 115 23.64 -33.45 -6.46
CA PRO A 115 24.60 -33.77 -7.52
C PRO A 115 25.97 -33.11 -7.30
N SER A 116 26.01 -31.98 -6.61
CA SER A 116 27.25 -31.31 -6.21
C SER A 116 27.94 -31.94 -4.99
N GLY A 117 27.35 -32.98 -4.38
CA GLY A 117 27.92 -33.71 -3.26
C GLY A 117 27.62 -33.14 -1.87
N ARG A 118 26.85 -32.04 -1.78
CA ARG A 118 26.39 -31.45 -0.50
C ARG A 118 25.43 -32.42 0.19
N THR A 119 25.48 -32.50 1.52
CA THR A 119 24.72 -33.47 2.32
C THR A 119 23.57 -32.81 3.08
N PHE A 120 22.40 -33.46 3.12
CA PHE A 120 21.14 -32.92 3.67
C PHE A 120 20.55 -33.82 4.77
N GLY A 121 21.44 -34.49 5.52
CA GLY A 121 21.10 -35.42 6.60
C GLY A 121 21.16 -36.90 6.19
N SER A 122 21.26 -37.77 7.20
CA SER A 122 21.47 -39.22 7.05
C SER A 122 20.33 -40.13 7.48
N LEU A 123 19.31 -39.61 8.19
CA LEU A 123 18.19 -40.41 8.69
C LEU A 123 16.85 -39.67 8.82
N ARG A 124 16.87 -38.33 8.80
CA ARG A 124 15.68 -37.47 8.92
C ARG A 124 15.86 -36.21 8.10
N MET A 125 16.03 -36.40 6.79
CA MET A 125 16.03 -35.28 5.85
C MET A 125 14.69 -34.55 5.94
N LYS A 126 14.73 -33.23 6.04
CA LYS A 126 13.56 -32.38 5.84
C LYS A 126 13.65 -31.79 4.45
N ALA A 127 12.61 -31.99 3.65
CA ALA A 127 12.51 -31.39 2.35
C ALA A 127 11.08 -31.01 2.01
N THR A 128 10.93 -30.15 1.03
CA THR A 128 9.65 -29.81 0.41
C THR A 128 9.94 -29.30 -0.99
N CYS A 129 8.91 -29.24 -1.82
CA CYS A 129 8.97 -28.41 -3.01
C CYS A 129 8.50 -27.01 -2.64
N GLY A 130 9.07 -25.98 -3.25
CA GLY A 130 8.61 -24.61 -3.07
C GLY A 130 8.89 -23.74 -4.28
N PHE A 131 8.10 -22.68 -4.44
CA PHE A 131 8.23 -21.73 -5.55
C PHE A 131 8.84 -20.43 -5.05
N ARG A 132 9.86 -19.91 -5.74
CA ARG A 132 10.53 -18.70 -5.27
C ARG A 132 9.66 -17.47 -5.50
N CYS A 133 9.71 -16.49 -4.59
CA CYS A 133 8.97 -15.24 -4.76
C CYS A 133 9.39 -14.41 -5.99
N ASP A 134 10.62 -14.58 -6.48
CA ASP A 134 11.14 -13.90 -7.68
C ASP A 134 10.74 -14.61 -8.99
N GLU A 135 10.08 -15.77 -8.91
CA GLU A 135 9.76 -16.57 -10.10
C GLU A 135 8.38 -16.30 -10.68
N CYS A 136 7.45 -15.68 -9.95
CA CYS A 136 6.17 -15.23 -10.53
C CYS A 136 6.47 -14.23 -11.64
N ALA A 137 6.40 -14.71 -12.87
CA ALA A 137 7.34 -14.28 -13.90
C ALA A 137 7.17 -12.83 -14.34
N ASN A 138 6.14 -12.13 -13.87
CA ASN A 138 6.04 -10.69 -13.92
C ASN A 138 5.32 -10.15 -12.69
N ALA A 139 5.88 -9.08 -12.10
CA ALA A 139 5.13 -8.20 -11.22
C ALA A 139 3.81 -7.82 -11.92
N LEU A 140 2.67 -7.97 -11.24
CA LEU A 140 1.41 -7.48 -11.80
C LEU A 140 1.54 -5.97 -11.97
N THR A 141 1.50 -5.53 -13.23
CA THR A 141 1.47 -4.12 -13.59
C THR A 141 0.04 -3.74 -13.96
N ASN A 142 -0.25 -2.44 -13.92
CA ASN A 142 -1.46 -1.86 -14.49
C ASN A 142 -1.28 -1.48 -15.96
N ASN A 143 -0.20 -1.92 -16.62
CA ASN A 143 0.05 -1.59 -18.02
C ASN A 143 -1.02 -2.20 -18.93
N GLY A 144 -1.52 -1.40 -19.86
CA GLY A 144 -2.61 -1.83 -20.76
C GLY A 144 -3.99 -1.92 -20.09
N MET A 145 -4.11 -1.56 -18.81
CA MET A 145 -5.40 -1.38 -18.16
C MET A 145 -5.84 0.08 -18.26
N THR A 146 -7.08 0.31 -18.68
CA THR A 146 -7.66 1.66 -18.68
C THR A 146 -8.19 1.97 -17.28
N CYS A 147 -7.86 3.14 -16.73
CA CYS A 147 -8.47 3.60 -15.50
C CYS A 147 -9.84 4.23 -15.78
N PRO A 148 -10.94 3.74 -15.20
CA PRO A 148 -12.25 4.35 -15.39
C PRO A 148 -12.29 5.80 -14.86
N MET A 149 -13.15 6.64 -15.45
CA MET A 149 -13.43 7.97 -14.92
C MET A 149 -13.98 7.88 -13.48
N ALA A 150 -13.74 8.93 -12.70
CA ALA A 150 -14.11 9.02 -11.28
C ALA A 150 -13.47 7.93 -10.39
N ARG A 151 -12.35 7.35 -10.85
CA ARG A 151 -11.54 6.41 -10.07
C ARG A 151 -10.06 6.79 -10.08
N VAL A 152 -9.37 6.39 -9.02
CA VAL A 152 -7.91 6.40 -8.95
C VAL A 152 -7.44 4.96 -9.07
N CYS A 153 -6.59 4.71 -10.06
CA CYS A 153 -6.02 3.40 -10.30
C CYS A 153 -4.58 3.34 -9.80
N ARG A 154 -4.27 2.30 -9.03
CA ARG A 154 -2.94 2.06 -8.47
C ARG A 154 -2.47 0.65 -8.81
N PRO A 155 -1.15 0.42 -8.89
CA PRO A 155 -0.61 -0.94 -8.92
C PRO A 155 -1.05 -1.72 -7.68
N VAL A 156 -1.24 -3.04 -7.84
CA VAL A 156 -1.54 -3.94 -6.73
C VAL A 156 -0.34 -4.08 -5.78
N THR A 157 -0.62 -4.19 -4.48
CA THR A 157 0.39 -4.33 -3.42
C THR A 157 0.66 -5.81 -3.08
N GLU A 158 1.78 -6.09 -2.39
CA GLU A 158 2.14 -7.41 -1.80
C GLU A 158 2.38 -8.60 -2.76
N GLN A 159 3.08 -8.35 -3.88
CA GLN A 159 3.24 -9.30 -4.99
C GLN A 159 4.16 -10.53 -4.77
N CYS A 160 4.49 -10.91 -3.53
CA CYS A 160 5.32 -12.11 -3.25
C CYS A 160 4.44 -13.36 -3.16
N LYS A 161 3.27 -13.27 -2.50
CA LYS A 161 2.40 -14.44 -2.22
C LYS A 161 0.96 -14.24 -2.65
N LYS A 162 0.50 -13.00 -2.55
CA LYS A 162 -0.89 -12.65 -2.75
C LYS A 162 -0.95 -11.18 -3.14
N ALA A 163 -1.32 -10.89 -4.38
CA ALA A 163 -1.70 -9.55 -4.73
C ALA A 163 -3.06 -9.24 -4.10
N VAL A 164 -3.13 -8.12 -3.38
CA VAL A 164 -4.35 -7.56 -2.78
C VAL A 164 -4.40 -6.06 -3.02
N CYS A 165 -5.62 -5.52 -3.01
CA CYS A 165 -5.84 -4.09 -2.90
C CYS A 165 -6.17 -3.77 -1.46
N VAL A 166 -5.37 -2.88 -0.85
CA VAL A 166 -5.67 -2.35 0.49
C VAL A 166 -6.96 -1.54 0.45
N ASP A 167 -7.13 -0.74 -0.60
CA ASP A 167 -8.31 0.07 -0.86
C ASP A 167 -8.86 -0.19 -2.27
N GLY A 168 -10.19 -0.13 -2.39
CA GLY A 168 -10.89 -0.25 -3.67
C GLY A 168 -11.08 -1.69 -4.14
N VAL A 169 -11.44 -1.83 -5.42
CA VAL A 169 -11.70 -3.13 -6.06
C VAL A 169 -10.51 -3.49 -6.95
N MET A 170 -9.98 -4.70 -6.81
CA MET A 170 -8.96 -5.18 -7.75
C MET A 170 -9.61 -5.60 -9.06
N LYS A 171 -9.11 -5.04 -10.15
CA LYS A 171 -9.40 -5.48 -11.51
C LYS A 171 -8.21 -6.22 -12.06
N ALA A 172 -8.44 -7.38 -12.65
CA ALA A 172 -7.42 -8.22 -13.26
C ALA A 172 -7.69 -8.40 -14.77
N ASN A 173 -6.61 -8.55 -15.52
CA ASN A 173 -6.63 -8.75 -16.97
C ASN A 173 -5.93 -10.06 -17.34
N PRO A 174 -6.42 -10.79 -18.36
CA PRO A 174 -7.43 -10.37 -19.34
C PRO A 174 -8.88 -10.31 -18.81
N GLY A 175 -9.73 -9.51 -19.46
CA GLY A 175 -11.18 -9.48 -19.22
C GLY A 175 -11.70 -8.42 -18.25
N ASN A 176 -10.84 -7.61 -17.63
CA ASN A 176 -11.19 -6.57 -16.65
C ASN A 176 -12.09 -7.09 -15.51
N VAL A 177 -11.80 -8.30 -15.04
CA VAL A 177 -12.60 -9.05 -14.07
C VAL A 177 -12.31 -8.52 -12.67
N ALA A 178 -13.35 -8.36 -11.85
CA ALA A 178 -13.16 -8.02 -10.45
C ALA A 178 -12.74 -9.25 -9.66
N VAL A 179 -11.62 -9.18 -8.96
CA VAL A 179 -11.09 -10.25 -8.13
C VAL A 179 -10.85 -9.73 -6.71
N GLN A 180 -10.91 -10.61 -5.71
CA GLN A 180 -10.59 -10.21 -4.32
C GLN A 180 -9.08 -10.27 -4.06
N SER A 181 -8.41 -11.24 -4.67
CA SER A 181 -6.97 -11.43 -4.58
C SER A 181 -6.47 -12.34 -5.68
N LEU A 182 -5.22 -12.17 -6.06
CA LEU A 182 -4.50 -13.12 -6.92
C LEU A 182 -3.40 -13.77 -6.12
N SER A 183 -3.23 -15.08 -6.26
CA SER A 183 -2.13 -15.84 -5.67
C SER A 183 -1.26 -16.34 -6.80
N CYS A 184 0.05 -16.31 -6.62
CA CYS A 184 0.93 -16.88 -7.63
C CYS A 184 0.99 -18.40 -7.46
N ASN A 185 0.72 -19.12 -8.54
CA ASN A 185 0.69 -20.58 -8.55
C ASN A 185 2.08 -21.17 -8.81
N ALA A 186 2.14 -22.51 -8.75
CA ALA A 186 3.32 -23.30 -9.03
C ALA A 186 3.96 -23.03 -10.42
N MET A 187 3.14 -22.69 -11.41
CA MET A 187 3.62 -22.38 -12.77
C MET A 187 4.07 -20.92 -12.93
N ALA A 188 4.32 -20.20 -11.82
CA ALA A 188 4.71 -18.79 -11.85
C ALA A 188 3.66 -17.84 -12.48
N GLN A 189 2.38 -18.20 -12.39
CA GLN A 189 1.25 -17.42 -12.92
C GLN A 189 0.40 -16.86 -11.79
N TRP A 190 -0.07 -15.63 -11.97
CA TRP A 190 -1.04 -15.04 -11.05
C TRP A 190 -2.42 -15.64 -11.30
N THR A 191 -2.99 -16.33 -10.33
CA THR A 191 -4.32 -16.92 -10.43
C THR A 191 -5.26 -16.46 -9.34
N ASP A 192 -6.55 -16.40 -9.65
CA ASP A 192 -7.58 -16.22 -8.62
C ASP A 192 -7.89 -17.54 -7.88
N SER A 193 -8.96 -17.56 -7.07
CA SER A 193 -9.40 -18.75 -6.34
C SER A 193 -9.99 -19.85 -7.23
N LEU A 194 -10.32 -19.54 -8.48
CA LEU A 194 -10.86 -20.48 -9.45
C LEU A 194 -9.76 -21.08 -10.35
N GLY A 195 -8.52 -20.60 -10.20
CA GLY A 195 -7.38 -21.03 -11.00
C GLY A 195 -7.27 -20.31 -12.35
N GLU A 196 -8.04 -19.25 -12.58
CA GLU A 196 -7.93 -18.45 -13.80
C GLU A 196 -6.66 -17.60 -13.76
N THR A 197 -5.92 -17.56 -14.86
CA THR A 197 -4.62 -16.86 -14.92
C THR A 197 -4.74 -15.42 -15.40
N PHE A 198 -4.03 -14.51 -14.76
CA PHE A 198 -4.00 -13.09 -15.06
C PHE A 198 -2.56 -12.60 -15.25
N THR A 199 -2.39 -11.56 -16.07
CA THR A 199 -1.07 -10.99 -16.42
C THR A 199 -0.93 -9.54 -16.02
N ALA A 200 -2.04 -8.86 -15.71
CA ALA A 200 -2.07 -7.49 -15.23
C ALA A 200 -3.16 -7.33 -14.17
N ALA A 201 -2.96 -6.41 -13.23
CA ALA A 201 -3.98 -6.07 -12.25
C ALA A 201 -3.78 -4.63 -11.75
N GLN A 202 -4.88 -3.98 -11.38
CA GLN A 202 -4.89 -2.66 -10.76
C GLN A 202 -5.93 -2.57 -9.65
N CYS A 203 -5.66 -1.73 -8.66
CA CYS A 203 -6.64 -1.36 -7.65
C CYS A 203 -7.40 -0.13 -8.12
N GLU A 204 -8.72 -0.24 -8.19
CA GLU A 204 -9.62 0.84 -8.59
C GLU A 204 -10.42 1.35 -7.37
N ALA A 205 -10.00 2.49 -6.83
CA ALA A 205 -10.74 3.17 -5.76
C ALA A 205 -11.59 4.31 -6.32
N GLY A 206 -12.82 4.45 -5.83
CA GLY A 206 -13.63 5.63 -6.15
C GLY A 206 -12.97 6.90 -5.62
N CYS A 207 -13.03 7.99 -6.37
CA CYS A 207 -12.43 9.27 -5.97
C CYS A 207 -13.42 10.45 -6.06
N THR A 208 -14.71 10.16 -6.20
CA THR A 208 -15.79 11.15 -6.12
C THR A 208 -16.43 11.14 -4.76
N CYS A 209 -16.58 12.33 -4.18
CA CYS A 209 -17.14 12.53 -2.85
C CYS A 209 -18.29 13.53 -2.92
N PRO A 210 -19.28 13.42 -2.03
CA PRO A 210 -20.28 14.46 -1.87
C PRO A 210 -19.66 15.76 -1.38
N ALA A 211 -20.39 16.86 -1.60
CA ALA A 211 -20.10 18.15 -0.96
C ALA A 211 -20.01 17.97 0.56
N LEU A 212 -18.91 18.41 1.14
CA LEU A 212 -18.80 18.50 2.60
C LEU A 212 -19.75 19.60 3.07
N PRO A 213 -20.65 19.29 4.02
CA PRO A 213 -21.44 20.31 4.70
C PRO A 213 -20.54 21.42 5.23
N ILE A 214 -21.01 22.66 5.03
CA ILE A 214 -20.40 23.81 5.68
C ILE A 214 -20.83 23.74 7.13
N SER A 215 -19.87 23.48 8.01
CA SER A 215 -20.16 23.45 9.44
C SER A 215 -20.68 24.81 9.86
N VAL A 216 -21.70 24.82 10.71
CA VAL A 216 -22.24 26.05 11.29
C VAL A 216 -21.17 26.63 12.19
N ALA A 217 -20.32 27.51 11.64
CA ALA A 217 -19.37 28.24 12.44
C ALA A 217 -20.15 29.09 13.45
N PRO A 218 -19.58 29.37 14.63
CA PRO A 218 -20.28 30.10 15.69
C PRO A 218 -20.85 31.46 15.26
N PHE A 219 -20.31 32.09 14.21
CA PHE A 219 -20.81 33.34 13.63
C PHE A 219 -20.59 33.44 12.10
N PRO A 220 -21.58 33.93 11.33
CA PRO A 220 -21.44 34.20 9.89
C PRO A 220 -20.62 35.47 9.60
N PRO A 221 -19.98 35.57 8.42
CA PRO A 221 -20.04 34.59 7.33
C PRO A 221 -18.95 33.52 7.48
N ALA A 222 -19.37 32.26 7.51
CA ALA A 222 -18.50 31.12 7.25
C ALA A 222 -18.88 30.51 5.91
N HIS A 223 -17.89 30.03 5.19
CA HIS A 223 -18.07 29.36 3.90
C HIS A 223 -17.26 28.07 3.88
N GLY A 224 -17.59 27.13 3.00
CA GLY A 224 -16.75 25.96 2.76
C GLY A 224 -15.81 26.20 1.61
N ASN A 225 -14.78 25.35 1.48
CA ASN A 225 -14.07 25.23 0.23
C ASN A 225 -15.02 24.66 -0.85
N SER A 226 -15.08 25.31 -2.00
CA SER A 226 -15.82 24.80 -3.16
C SER A 226 -15.24 23.47 -3.62
N LEU A 227 -16.10 22.52 -3.95
CA LEU A 227 -15.69 21.29 -4.61
C LEU A 227 -15.68 21.49 -6.12
N GLY A 228 -14.64 20.96 -6.76
CA GLY A 228 -14.59 20.77 -8.19
C GLY A 228 -14.25 19.33 -8.56
N THR A 229 -13.92 19.15 -9.82
CA THR A 229 -13.45 17.86 -10.37
C THR A 229 -12.17 18.06 -11.15
N ASP A 230 -11.20 17.16 -10.96
CA ASP A 230 -10.01 17.11 -11.80
C ASP A 230 -10.33 16.52 -13.20
N ALA A 231 -9.30 16.44 -14.05
CA ALA A 231 -9.44 15.90 -15.41
C ALA A 231 -9.90 14.43 -15.46
N ASN A 232 -9.75 13.67 -14.36
CA ASN A 232 -10.17 12.29 -14.25
C ASN A 232 -11.58 12.17 -13.65
N GLY A 233 -12.23 13.29 -13.31
CA GLY A 233 -13.53 13.34 -12.65
C GLY A 233 -13.46 13.08 -11.14
N CYS A 234 -12.27 13.10 -10.53
CA CYS A 234 -12.11 12.97 -9.09
C CYS A 234 -12.45 14.28 -8.38
N SER A 235 -13.08 14.20 -7.21
CA SER A 235 -13.41 15.37 -6.41
C SER A 235 -12.15 16.05 -5.87
N ILE A 236 -12.03 17.35 -6.12
CA ILE A 236 -10.94 18.20 -5.62
C ILE A 236 -11.49 19.43 -4.89
N LEU A 237 -10.64 20.09 -4.11
CA LEU A 237 -10.93 21.41 -3.54
C LEU A 237 -10.49 22.51 -4.50
N GLU A 238 -11.43 23.28 -5.04
CA GLU A 238 -11.14 24.38 -5.97
C GLU A 238 -10.78 25.67 -5.26
N THR A 239 -11.61 26.09 -4.31
CA THR A 239 -11.42 27.34 -3.56
C THR A 239 -10.96 27.00 -2.16
N LYS A 240 -9.82 27.54 -1.75
CA LYS A 240 -9.26 27.38 -0.40
C LYS A 240 -9.57 28.61 0.43
N CYS A 241 -9.61 28.48 1.76
CA CYS A 241 -9.78 29.60 2.66
C CYS A 241 -8.86 30.79 2.30
N PHE A 242 -9.35 32.01 2.51
CA PHE A 242 -8.58 33.22 2.25
C PHE A 242 -7.37 33.34 3.20
N PRO A 243 -6.35 34.15 2.86
CA PRO A 243 -5.13 34.32 3.67
C PRO A 243 -5.34 34.58 5.17
N ASN A 244 -6.43 35.25 5.53
CA ASN A 244 -6.76 35.69 6.90
C ASN A 244 -7.84 34.83 7.58
N GLU A 245 -8.16 33.68 7.00
CA GLU A 245 -9.17 32.78 7.53
C GLU A 245 -8.55 31.57 8.21
N ARG A 246 -9.26 31.07 9.22
CA ARG A 246 -8.98 29.77 9.83
C ARG A 246 -9.79 28.71 9.12
N TYR A 247 -9.21 27.52 8.98
CA TYR A 247 -9.89 26.37 8.40
C TYR A 247 -10.26 25.37 9.50
N ARG A 248 -11.55 25.18 9.73
CA ARG A 248 -12.07 24.20 10.68
C ARG A 248 -12.54 22.95 9.95
N LEU A 249 -12.13 21.80 10.49
CA LEU A 249 -12.54 20.48 10.05
C LEU A 249 -13.24 19.76 11.19
N VAL A 250 -14.43 19.23 10.94
CA VAL A 250 -15.04 18.23 11.81
C VAL A 250 -14.61 16.88 11.28
N THR A 251 -13.84 16.16 12.08
CA THR A 251 -13.27 14.87 11.70
C THR A 251 -13.79 13.75 12.57
N SER A 252 -13.57 12.51 12.14
CA SER A 252 -13.78 11.30 12.94
C SER A 252 -13.07 11.31 14.31
N LYS A 253 -12.05 12.17 14.50
CA LYS A 253 -11.31 12.33 15.77
C LYS A 253 -11.66 13.61 16.54
N GLY A 254 -12.68 14.33 16.09
CA GLY A 254 -13.12 15.59 16.68
C GLY A 254 -12.81 16.81 15.80
N ILE A 255 -12.90 17.98 16.43
CA ILE A 255 -12.79 19.26 15.74
C ILE A 255 -11.33 19.71 15.69
N ILE A 256 -10.86 20.07 14.51
CA ILE A 256 -9.51 20.56 14.26
C ILE A 256 -9.62 21.95 13.63
N THR A 257 -8.83 22.89 14.12
CA THR A 257 -8.70 24.24 13.54
C THR A 257 -7.27 24.42 13.05
N LEU A 258 -7.13 24.73 11.77
CA LEU A 258 -5.87 25.00 11.10
C LEU A 258 -5.73 26.51 10.86
N GLU A 259 -4.63 27.08 11.34
CA GLU A 259 -4.28 28.47 11.07
C GLU A 259 -3.61 28.61 9.69
N SER A 260 -3.57 29.82 9.16
CA SER A 260 -2.81 30.13 7.95
C SER A 260 -1.30 29.93 8.22
N PRO A 261 -0.52 29.31 7.32
CA PRO A 261 -0.90 28.86 5.98
C PRO A 261 -1.49 27.44 5.91
N ALA A 262 -1.41 26.65 7.00
CA ALA A 262 -1.78 25.24 7.02
C ALA A 262 -3.22 25.00 6.56
N GLY A 263 -4.19 25.84 6.98
CA GLY A 263 -5.58 25.74 6.52
C GLY A 263 -5.77 25.90 5.01
N ARG A 264 -4.87 26.65 4.35
CA ARG A 264 -4.91 26.90 2.90
C ARG A 264 -4.22 25.79 2.12
N THR A 265 -3.19 25.18 2.70
CA THR A 265 -2.42 24.14 2.04
C THR A 265 -2.91 22.74 2.38
N GLN A 266 -3.82 22.60 3.35
CA GLN A 266 -4.36 21.31 3.75
C GLN A 266 -4.95 20.60 2.53
N GLN A 267 -4.34 19.47 2.18
CA GLN A 267 -4.82 18.63 1.11
C GLN A 267 -5.90 17.72 1.65
N MET A 268 -6.97 17.58 0.88
CA MET A 268 -8.00 16.59 1.15
C MET A 268 -8.12 15.72 -0.09
N THR A 269 -8.18 14.42 0.13
CA THR A 269 -8.32 13.42 -0.92
C THR A 269 -9.63 12.71 -0.71
N CYS A 270 -10.40 12.57 -1.79
CA CYS A 270 -11.54 11.70 -1.79
C CYS A 270 -11.08 10.26 -2.04
N VAL A 271 -11.42 9.35 -1.13
CA VAL A 271 -11.14 7.91 -1.26
C VAL A 271 -12.40 7.16 -0.89
N ASP A 272 -12.93 6.41 -1.85
CA ASP A 272 -14.12 5.58 -1.73
C ASP A 272 -15.33 6.34 -1.17
N GLY A 273 -15.65 7.48 -1.79
CA GLY A 273 -16.79 8.32 -1.38
C GLY A 273 -16.57 9.14 -0.11
N THR A 274 -15.40 9.01 0.52
CA THR A 274 -15.10 9.65 1.81
C THR A 274 -13.94 10.64 1.69
N TRP A 275 -14.13 11.85 2.22
CA TRP A 275 -13.05 12.83 2.32
C TRP A 275 -12.08 12.44 3.43
N ARG A 276 -10.80 12.31 3.07
CA ARG A 276 -9.71 11.99 3.97
C ARG A 276 -8.64 13.07 3.93
N THR A 277 -7.94 13.24 5.03
CA THR A 277 -6.81 14.16 5.13
C THR A 277 -5.83 13.66 6.18
N THR A 278 -4.57 14.11 6.09
CA THR A 278 -3.54 13.78 7.07
C THR A 278 -3.36 14.93 8.04
N ILE A 279 -3.54 14.67 9.34
CA ILE A 279 -3.27 15.63 10.41
C ILE A 279 -2.25 14.99 11.35
N ASN A 280 -1.11 15.67 11.57
CA ASN A 280 -0.04 15.19 12.44
C ASN A 280 0.48 13.78 12.08
N GLY A 281 0.54 13.46 10.78
CA GLY A 281 1.01 12.16 10.29
C GLY A 281 -0.03 11.03 10.34
N GLU A 282 -1.24 11.31 10.82
CA GLU A 282 -2.32 10.33 10.90
C GLU A 282 -3.45 10.67 9.93
N GLU A 283 -3.98 9.66 9.26
CA GLU A 283 -5.14 9.84 8.38
C GLU A 283 -6.43 9.97 9.21
N VAL A 284 -7.28 10.91 8.81
CA VAL A 284 -8.60 11.13 9.41
C VAL A 284 -9.65 11.35 8.34
N VAL A 285 -10.86 10.87 8.61
CA VAL A 285 -12.06 11.16 7.82
C VAL A 285 -12.62 12.52 8.19
N VAL A 286 -12.97 13.34 7.20
CA VAL A 286 -13.60 14.66 7.35
C VAL A 286 -15.09 14.57 7.03
N HIS A 287 -15.90 15.10 7.95
CA HIS A 287 -17.35 15.13 7.84
C HIS A 287 -17.90 16.51 7.50
N GLU A 288 -17.25 17.57 7.97
CA GLU A 288 -17.67 18.96 7.72
C GLU A 288 -16.45 19.87 7.62
N GLN A 289 -16.64 21.01 6.95
CA GLN A 289 -15.60 22.01 6.78
C GLN A 289 -16.13 23.43 7.00
N ALA A 290 -15.27 24.36 7.39
CA ALA A 290 -15.59 25.79 7.40
C ALA A 290 -14.33 26.65 7.34
N CYS A 291 -14.28 27.57 6.40
CA CYS A 291 -13.45 28.75 6.39
C CYS A 291 -14.19 29.88 7.10
N TYR A 292 -13.54 30.51 8.07
CA TYR A 292 -14.10 31.65 8.78
C TYR A 292 -13.03 32.69 9.09
N ALA A 293 -13.43 33.96 8.99
CA ALA A 293 -12.56 35.09 9.27
C ALA A 293 -12.17 35.13 10.75
N ASP A 294 -10.91 35.49 11.01
CA ASP A 294 -10.45 35.80 12.36
C ASP A 294 -11.12 37.10 12.82
N TYR A 295 -12.04 37.01 13.80
CA TYR A 295 -12.61 38.22 14.41
C TYR A 295 -11.52 38.95 15.20
N GLY A 296 -11.53 40.29 15.14
CA GLY A 296 -10.50 41.18 15.68
C GLY A 296 -9.96 40.80 17.06
N CYS A 297 -10.81 40.29 17.96
CA CYS A 297 -10.45 39.98 19.35
C CYS A 297 -9.44 38.83 19.56
N LEU A 298 -9.00 38.13 18.50
CA LEU A 298 -7.87 37.18 18.57
C LEU A 298 -6.51 37.87 18.36
N PHE A 299 -6.49 39.06 17.75
CA PHE A 299 -5.30 39.93 17.64
C PHE A 299 -4.90 40.58 18.96
N CYS A 300 -5.69 40.40 20.03
CA CYS A 300 -5.31 40.97 21.30
C CYS A 300 -3.99 40.38 21.77
N PRO A 301 -3.02 41.20 22.20
CA PRO A 301 -1.73 40.71 22.67
C PRO A 301 -1.89 39.66 23.79
N ALA A 302 -0.86 38.87 24.04
CA ALA A 302 -0.84 38.11 25.29
C ALA A 302 -0.81 39.09 26.48
N ILE A 303 -1.39 38.70 27.61
CA ILE A 303 -1.21 39.46 28.85
C ILE A 303 0.17 39.14 29.42
N ILE A 304 0.77 40.10 30.12
CA ILE A 304 2.01 39.90 30.87
C ILE A 304 1.61 39.56 32.31
N GLU A 305 1.99 38.37 32.76
CA GLU A 305 1.76 37.93 34.13
C GLU A 305 2.75 38.63 35.07
N GLY A 306 2.25 39.48 35.96
CA GLY A 306 3.02 40.07 37.05
C GLY A 306 3.35 39.03 38.13
N PRO A 307 4.18 39.39 39.13
CA PRO A 307 4.60 38.46 40.17
C PRO A 307 3.42 37.77 40.86
N ARG A 308 3.45 36.43 40.89
CA ARG A 308 2.43 35.52 41.48
C ARG A 308 1.09 35.43 40.74
N VAL A 309 0.91 36.14 39.63
CA VAL A 309 -0.24 35.93 38.74
C VAL A 309 0.01 34.68 37.92
N VAL A 310 -1.01 33.83 37.80
CA VAL A 310 -1.02 32.69 36.90
C VAL A 310 -2.26 32.83 36.02
N ALA A 311 -2.07 32.95 34.71
CA ALA A 311 -3.16 33.11 33.76
C ALA A 311 -3.34 31.86 32.91
N LYS A 312 -4.53 31.28 32.98
CA LYS A 312 -4.92 30.20 32.07
C LYS A 312 -5.75 30.78 30.94
N ILE A 313 -5.21 30.72 29.72
CA ILE A 313 -5.97 31.09 28.54
C ILE A 313 -7.11 30.10 28.29
N ARG A 314 -8.28 30.66 28.01
CA ARG A 314 -9.49 30.02 27.50
C ARG A 314 -10.07 30.93 26.40
N TYR A 315 -11.19 30.51 25.84
CA TYR A 315 -11.95 31.28 24.88
C TYR A 315 -13.38 31.46 25.38
N HIS A 316 -13.92 32.67 25.22
CA HIS A 316 -15.31 32.95 25.62
C HIS A 316 -16.27 32.06 24.81
N PRO A 317 -17.27 31.40 25.42
CA PRO A 317 -18.03 30.34 24.74
C PRO A 317 -18.88 30.82 23.55
N THR A 318 -19.25 32.10 23.52
CA THR A 318 -20.08 32.68 22.46
C THR A 318 -19.31 33.55 21.47
N THR A 319 -18.44 34.45 21.96
CA THR A 319 -17.67 35.38 21.14
C THR A 319 -16.28 34.84 20.77
N TRP A 320 -15.83 33.75 21.40
CA TRP A 320 -14.56 33.08 21.14
C TRP A 320 -13.30 33.95 21.28
N CYS A 321 -13.44 35.13 21.89
CA CYS A 321 -12.31 35.99 22.15
C CYS A 321 -11.42 35.46 23.28
N LYS A 322 -10.15 35.88 23.31
CA LYS A 322 -9.19 35.50 24.36
C LYS A 322 -9.78 35.81 25.73
N HIS A 323 -9.84 34.78 26.58
CA HIS A 323 -10.44 34.84 27.90
C HIS A 323 -9.47 34.23 28.90
N TYR A 324 -8.87 35.06 29.74
CA TYR A 324 -7.94 34.60 30.77
C TYR A 324 -8.66 34.38 32.08
N VAL A 325 -8.46 33.20 32.66
CA VAL A 325 -8.82 32.92 34.05
C VAL A 325 -7.58 33.09 34.90
N LEU A 326 -7.62 34.05 35.80
CA LEU A 326 -6.51 34.47 36.64
C LEU A 326 -6.55 33.74 37.99
N SER A 327 -5.39 33.31 38.45
CA SER A 327 -5.18 32.64 39.75
C SER A 327 -3.88 33.15 40.41
N GLY A 328 -3.67 32.81 41.68
CA GLY A 328 -2.42 33.08 42.42
C GLY A 328 -2.42 34.32 43.33
N CYS A 329 -3.37 35.25 43.18
CA CYS A 329 -3.48 36.44 44.03
C CYS A 329 -4.64 36.34 45.03
N GLY A 330 -4.33 36.19 46.33
CA GLY A 330 -5.36 36.05 47.38
C GLY A 330 -6.22 37.28 47.65
N ARG A 331 -5.85 38.46 47.11
CA ARG A 331 -6.57 39.74 47.32
C ARG A 331 -7.13 40.37 46.03
N GLY A 332 -7.13 39.60 44.94
CA GLY A 332 -7.57 40.05 43.62
C GLY A 332 -6.44 40.60 42.74
N TYR A 333 -6.84 41.12 41.58
CA TYR A 333 -5.95 41.48 40.48
C TYR A 333 -6.15 42.94 40.07
N ARG A 334 -5.17 43.50 39.37
CA ARG A 334 -5.26 44.85 38.80
C ARG A 334 -4.53 44.96 37.47
N VAL A 335 -4.93 45.94 36.67
CA VAL A 335 -4.20 46.42 35.48
C VAL A 335 -3.93 47.91 35.68
N GLY A 336 -2.65 48.27 35.86
CA GLY A 336 -2.27 49.60 36.33
C GLY A 336 -2.91 49.91 37.69
N THR A 337 -3.71 50.98 37.76
CA THR A 337 -4.45 51.38 38.97
C THR A 337 -5.86 50.77 39.07
N ASN A 338 -6.34 50.08 38.03
CA ASN A 338 -7.72 49.57 37.98
C ASN A 338 -7.82 48.16 38.57
N LEU A 339 -8.76 47.96 39.49
CA LEU A 339 -9.09 46.61 39.99
C LEU A 339 -9.87 45.85 38.93
N ILE A 340 -9.51 44.57 38.76
CA ILE A 340 -10.17 43.67 37.82
C ILE A 340 -10.63 42.39 38.53
N SER A 341 -11.56 41.66 37.93
CA SER A 341 -11.98 40.35 38.45
C SER A 341 -10.93 39.28 38.14
N ASN A 342 -11.20 38.03 38.54
CA ASN A 342 -10.36 36.89 38.16
C ASN A 342 -10.56 36.44 36.69
N VAL A 343 -11.30 37.21 35.89
CA VAL A 343 -11.60 36.92 34.49
C VAL A 343 -11.29 38.15 33.65
N LEU A 344 -10.48 37.99 32.62
CA LEU A 344 -10.09 39.07 31.72
C LEU A 344 -10.34 38.64 30.28
N THR A 345 -11.26 39.33 29.60
CA THR A 345 -11.71 38.97 28.26
C THR A 345 -11.37 40.07 27.29
N CYS A 346 -10.74 39.74 26.16
CA CYS A 346 -10.69 40.67 25.04
C CYS A 346 -12.04 40.65 24.34
N ASP A 347 -12.64 41.79 24.03
CA ASP A 347 -13.92 41.85 23.32
C ASP A 347 -13.74 42.07 21.81
N MET A 348 -14.83 41.93 21.05
CA MET A 348 -14.86 42.10 19.59
C MET A 348 -14.49 43.51 19.12
N GLN A 349 -14.48 44.51 20.02
CA GLN A 349 -14.08 45.88 19.71
C GLN A 349 -12.58 46.12 19.97
N LEU A 350 -11.79 45.06 20.18
CA LEU A 350 -10.37 45.16 20.54
C LEU A 350 -10.20 45.93 21.84
N ARG A 351 -10.94 45.54 22.88
CA ARG A 351 -10.78 46.07 24.24
C ARG A 351 -10.65 44.96 25.27
N TRP A 352 -9.79 45.16 26.26
CA TRP A 352 -9.73 44.31 27.43
C TRP A 352 -10.86 44.67 28.40
N THR A 353 -11.63 43.68 28.83
CA THR A 353 -12.76 43.85 29.73
C THR A 353 -12.66 42.92 30.92
N SER A 354 -12.94 43.43 32.12
CA SER A 354 -12.99 42.63 33.36
C SER A 354 -13.77 43.34 34.46
N GLY A 355 -14.97 42.85 34.79
CA GLY A 355 -15.86 43.58 35.68
C GLY A 355 -16.19 44.97 35.11
N GLY A 356 -15.87 46.04 35.84
CA GLY A 356 -16.03 47.42 35.37
C GLY A 356 -14.87 47.98 34.54
N TYR A 357 -13.76 47.23 34.40
CA TYR A 357 -12.61 47.68 33.62
C TYR A 357 -12.85 47.52 32.12
N ILE A 358 -12.52 48.57 31.35
CA ILE A 358 -12.45 48.59 29.89
C ILE A 358 -11.16 49.30 29.50
N GLY A 359 -10.28 48.63 28.76
CA GLY A 359 -8.99 49.18 28.33
C GLY A 359 -8.62 48.86 26.88
N PRO A 360 -7.72 49.64 26.25
CA PRO A 360 -7.32 49.43 24.86
C PRO A 360 -6.43 48.19 24.70
N VAL A 361 -6.39 47.65 23.47
CA VAL A 361 -5.62 46.44 23.09
C VAL A 361 -4.29 46.75 22.39
N ALA A 362 -3.97 48.04 22.20
CA ALA A 362 -2.78 48.47 21.45
C ALA A 362 -1.45 47.93 21.99
N GLU A 363 -1.38 47.58 23.29
CA GLU A 363 -0.18 47.03 23.92
C GLU A 363 -0.52 45.84 24.84
N PRO A 364 0.44 44.91 25.07
CA PRO A 364 0.32 43.90 26.11
C PRO A 364 0.02 44.55 27.47
N ILE A 365 -1.05 44.10 28.13
CA ILE A 365 -1.39 44.59 29.47
C ILE A 365 -0.70 43.72 30.52
N THR A 366 -0.10 44.38 31.51
CA THR A 366 0.45 43.70 32.68
C THR A 366 -0.63 43.54 33.74
N VAL A 367 -0.83 42.32 34.21
CA VAL A 367 -1.77 41.98 35.29
C VAL A 367 -0.97 41.70 36.54
N ASP A 368 -1.23 42.45 37.62
CA ASP A 368 -0.54 42.32 38.90
C ASP A 368 -1.48 41.86 40.02
N CYS A 369 -0.92 41.29 41.09
CA CYS A 369 -1.64 41.15 42.34
C CYS A 369 -1.94 42.53 42.97
N ARG A 370 -3.10 42.66 43.60
CA ARG A 370 -3.43 43.83 44.42
C ARG A 370 -2.49 43.94 45.63
N LEU A 371 -1.69 45.01 45.68
CA LEU A 371 -0.86 45.37 46.84
C LEU A 371 -1.71 46.07 47.93
N GLN A 372 -1.20 46.07 49.16
CA GLN A 372 -1.85 46.69 50.32
C GLN A 372 -1.98 48.20 50.19
#